data_AF-A0A6V7M4M5-F1
#
_entry.id   AF-A0A6V7M4M5-F1
#
_cell.length_a   1.000
_cell.length_b   1.000
_cell.length_c   1.000
_cell.angle_alpha   90.00
_cell.angle_beta   90.00
_cell.angle_gamma   90.00
#
_symmetry.space_group_name_H-M   'P 1'
#
loop_
_entity.id
_entity.type
_entity.pdbx_description
1 polymer ?
#
loop_
_entity_poly.entity_id
_entity_poly.type
_entity_poly.pdbx_seq_one_letter_code
_entity_poly.pdbx_strand_id
1 'polypeptide(L)' 'KKCEQYWPEIGKEIAFGNITVGNINHTTFADYTFRTFYVTCDQESRK' A
#
# COMPACT_ATOMS: atom_id res chain seq x y z
N LYS A 1 12.16 -16.24 6.98
CA LYS A 1 11.57 -15.09 6.25
C LYS A 1 11.97 -13.81 6.97
N LYS A 2 12.31 -12.72 6.25
CA LYS A 2 12.80 -11.47 6.90
C LYS A 2 11.68 -10.49 7.25
N CYS A 3 10.63 -10.44 6.44
CA CYS A 3 9.42 -9.64 6.68
C CYS A 3 8.25 -10.24 5.90
N GLU A 4 7.04 -10.05 6.41
CA GLU A 4 5.81 -10.32 5.66
C GLU A 4 5.52 -9.16 4.71
N GLN A 5 4.93 -9.45 3.54
CA GLN A 5 4.48 -8.39 2.65
C GLN A 5 3.14 -7.85 3.17
N TYR A 6 3.19 -6.74 3.90
CA TYR A 6 2.03 -6.10 4.52
C TYR A 6 1.37 -5.03 3.62
N TRP A 7 1.80 -4.91 2.36
CA TRP A 7 1.25 -3.97 1.39
C TRP A 7 0.70 -4.69 0.16
N PRO A 8 -0.34 -4.14 -0.50
CA PRO A 8 -0.90 -4.72 -1.70
C PRO A 8 0.00 -4.55 -2.93
N GLU A 9 -0.21 -5.44 -3.91
CA GLU A 9 0.35 -5.29 -5.25
C GLU A 9 -0.21 -4.04 -5.95
N ILE A 10 0.52 -3.52 -6.94
CA ILE A 10 0.08 -2.34 -7.70
C ILE A 10 -1.31 -2.56 -8.30
N GLY A 11 -2.17 -1.55 -8.18
CA GLY A 11 -3.56 -1.58 -8.63
C GLY A 11 -4.50 -2.42 -7.75
N LYS A 12 -3.99 -3.03 -6.67
CA LYS A 12 -4.80 -3.78 -5.71
C LYS A 12 -5.00 -2.99 -4.42
N GLU A 13 -6.03 -3.41 -3.72
CA GLU A 13 -6.42 -2.90 -2.42
C GLU A 13 -6.65 -4.08 -1.47
N ILE A 14 -6.20 -3.94 -0.22
CA ILE A 14 -6.35 -4.93 0.84
C ILE A 14 -6.84 -4.23 2.10
N ALA A 15 -7.84 -4.82 2.74
CA ALA A 15 -8.31 -4.40 4.07
C ALA A 15 -7.52 -5.14 5.17
N PHE A 16 -6.98 -4.36 6.10
CA PHE A 16 -6.31 -4.80 7.32
C PHE A 16 -7.12 -4.34 8.53
N GLY A 17 -8.16 -5.09 8.88
CA GLY A 17 -9.15 -4.65 9.87
C GLY A 17 -9.91 -3.43 9.37
N ASN A 18 -9.82 -2.32 10.10
CA ASN A 18 -10.54 -1.07 9.80
C ASN A 18 -9.79 -0.18 8.80
N ILE A 19 -8.56 -0.56 8.42
CA ILE A 19 -7.71 0.20 7.52
C ILE A 19 -7.73 -0.45 6.15
N THR A 20 -8.09 0.29 5.12
CA THR A 20 -7.97 -0.19 3.74
C THR A 20 -6.78 0.51 3.08
N VAL A 21 -5.90 -0.28 2.48
CA VAL A 21 -4.70 0.22 1.80
C VAL A 21 -4.80 -0.16 0.33
N GLY A 22 -4.72 0.82 -0.57
CA GLY A 22 -4.61 0.64 -2.01
C GLY A 22 -3.24 1.08 -2.51
N ASN A 23 -2.57 0.26 -3.34
CA ASN A 23 -1.31 0.65 -3.98
C ASN A 23 -1.60 1.25 -5.36
N ILE A 24 -1.62 2.59 -5.42
CA ILE A 24 -2.02 3.32 -6.62
C ILE A 24 -0.95 3.19 -7.71
N ASN A 25 0.31 3.38 -7.31
CA ASN A 25 1.44 3.34 -8.24
C ASN A 25 2.74 3.01 -7.50
N HIS A 26 3.71 2.47 -8.23
CA HIS A 26 5.08 2.41 -7.75
C HIS A 26 6.10 2.50 -8.89
N THR A 27 7.27 3.05 -8.56
CA THR A 27 8.41 3.10 -9.46
C THR A 27 9.58 2.38 -8.82
N THR A 28 10.10 1.37 -9.50
CA THR A 28 11.29 0.62 -9.06
C THR A 28 12.53 1.23 -9.70
N PHE A 29 13.49 1.57 -8.86
CA PHE A 29 14.85 1.99 -9.21
C PHE A 29 15.82 0.84 -8.89
N ALA A 30 17.11 1.03 -9.18
CA ALA A 30 18.13 -0.01 -8.98
C ALA A 30 18.18 -0.51 -7.51
N ASP A 31 18.05 0.41 -6.55
CA ASP A 31 18.28 0.11 -5.13
C ASP A 31 17.00 0.15 -4.27
N TYR A 32 15.91 0.73 -4.78
CA TYR A 32 14.67 0.91 -4.02
C TYR A 32 13.43 1.00 -4.89
N THR A 33 12.26 0.83 -4.26
CA THR A 33 10.96 1.04 -4.89
C THR A 33 10.21 2.14 -4.16
N PHE A 34 9.80 3.18 -4.87
CA PHE A 34 8.91 4.22 -4.34
C PHE A 34 7.45 3.82 -4.60
N ARG A 35 6.61 3.75 -3.56
CA ARG A 35 5.20 3.34 -3.66
C ARG A 35 4.30 4.46 -3.16
N THR A 36 3.21 4.73 -3.88
CA THR A 36 2.17 5.66 -3.44
C THR A 36 0.95 4.86 -3.05
N PHE A 37 0.54 4.99 -1.79
CA PHE A 37 -0.62 4.31 -1.25
C PHE A 37 -1.75 5.28 -1.01
N TYR A 38 -2.97 4.82 -1.26
CA TYR A 38 -4.15 5.42 -0.68
C TYR A 38 -4.51 4.62 0.56
N VAL A 39 -4.75 5.29 1.67
CA VAL A 39 -5.09 4.65 2.94
C VAL A 39 -6.37 5.26 3.46
N THR A 40 -7.35 4.43 3.78
CA THR A 40 -8.56 4.82 4.50
C THR A 40 -8.60 4.16 5.86
N CYS A 41 -9.13 4.88 6.83
CA CYS A 41 -9.50 4.35 8.14
C CYS A 41 -10.88 4.90 8.46
N ASP A 42 -11.89 4.03 8.49
CA ASP A 42 -13.30 4.40 8.65
C ASP A 42 -13.74 5.48 7.63
N GLN A 43 -13.88 6.74 8.07
CA GLN A 43 -14.33 7.88 7.26
C GLN A 43 -13.18 8.81 6.83
N GLU A 44 -11.96 8.59 7.31
CA GLU A 44 -10.79 9.39 6.95
C GLU A 44 -9.97 8.74 5.84
N SER A 45 -9.44 9.55 4.92
CA SER A 45 -8.59 9.08 3.84
C SER A 45 -7.34 9.93 3.64
N ARG A 46 -6.23 9.29 3.25
CA ARG A 46 -4.92 9.90 3.00
C ARG A 46 -4.26 9.28 1.76
N LYS A 47 -3.44 10.07 1.07
CA LYS A 47 -2.69 9.68 -0.13
C LYS A 47 -1.20 9.99 0.05
#